data_AF-A0A922MIN3-F1
#
_entry.id   AF-A0A922MIN3-F1
#
_cell.length_a   1.000
_cell.length_b   1.000
_cell.length_c   1.000
_cell.angle_alpha   90.00
_cell.angle_beta   90.00
_cell.angle_gamma   90.00
#
_symmetry.space_group_name_H-M   'P 1'
#
loop_
_entity.id
_entity.type
_entity.pdbx_description
1 polymer ?
#
loop_
_entity_poly.entity_id
_entity_poly.type
_entity_poly.pdbx_seq_one_letter_code
_entity_poly.pdbx_strand_id
1 'polypeptide(L)'
;METKVQKQLIDYFSYFDEFHTAVKTSLKDCQNCAASINKLIKRCKNIKEAVVTGTPLDEFEGLQSKLSASILNLISEDVQEIRSKLEPDLTMDLLDSILNSMQKPPTASEAQKNAMRKQKEAMENRQKEERNMINRFRKRVEEKISNFIKDGKKPHLQFEPMEQMYRSIIRDVSEIAGLQVFSFGQEGIDRYSVVYLKDNGPSEDELTVRRAGGVWSEDKAAEMALAHFEKQKQAALELEEEKNRKRKRGQEELSGTFYKQKYAHLIGQEAAIDAAQKTNVNKSYGEVPSENKKDQRSIEQTMADIKAKKMKKAETEKRDADSSEQI
;
A
#
# COMPACT_ATOMS: atom_id res chain seq x y z
N MET A 1 -55.21 -30.34 33.48
CA MET A 1 -53.95 -30.25 32.71
C MET A 1 -53.98 -29.07 31.74
N GLU A 2 -55.12 -28.82 31.07
CA GLU A 2 -55.30 -27.71 30.13
C GLU A 2 -54.98 -26.32 30.69
N THR A 3 -55.34 -26.01 31.94
CA THR A 3 -55.07 -24.70 32.55
C THR A 3 -53.59 -24.39 32.78
N LYS A 4 -52.74 -25.42 32.98
CA LYS A 4 -51.28 -25.24 33.10
C LYS A 4 -50.63 -24.96 31.75
N VAL A 5 -51.09 -25.65 30.71
CA VAL A 5 -50.61 -25.46 29.34
C VAL A 5 -51.04 -24.09 28.81
N GLN A 6 -52.28 -23.67 29.08
CA GLN A 6 -52.76 -22.33 28.74
C GLN A 6 -51.95 -21.23 29.42
N LYS A 7 -51.61 -21.39 30.70
CA LYS A 7 -50.76 -20.42 31.42
C LYS A 7 -49.35 -20.34 30.83
N GLN A 8 -48.73 -21.47 30.53
CA GLN A 8 -47.42 -21.51 29.86
C GLN A 8 -47.44 -20.86 28.48
N LEU A 9 -48.55 -21.01 27.73
CA LEU A 9 -48.72 -20.38 26.43
C LEU A 9 -48.80 -18.85 26.57
N ILE A 10 -49.58 -18.37 27.54
CA ILE A 10 -49.73 -16.92 27.82
C ILE A 10 -48.38 -16.32 28.23
N ASP A 11 -47.67 -16.96 29.15
CA ASP A 11 -46.36 -16.50 29.62
C ASP A 11 -45.35 -16.43 28.46
N TYR A 12 -45.40 -17.39 27.53
CA TYR A 12 -44.55 -17.40 26.33
C TYR A 12 -44.87 -16.25 25.36
N PHE A 13 -46.16 -15.96 25.14
CA PHE A 13 -46.56 -14.84 24.28
C PHE A 13 -46.23 -13.48 24.92
N SER A 14 -46.41 -13.31 26.24
CA SER A 14 -46.01 -12.10 26.95
C SER A 14 -44.50 -11.86 26.87
N TYR A 15 -43.69 -12.91 27.03
CA TYR A 15 -42.24 -12.82 26.83
C TYR A 15 -41.87 -12.41 25.40
N PHE A 16 -42.57 -12.94 24.40
CA PHE A 16 -42.32 -12.60 23.01
C PHE A 16 -42.68 -11.13 22.70
N ASP A 17 -43.77 -10.62 23.27
CA ASP A 17 -44.16 -9.21 23.13
C ASP A 17 -43.18 -8.25 23.83
N GLU A 18 -42.67 -8.63 25.00
CA GLU A 18 -41.61 -7.89 25.70
C GLU A 18 -40.31 -7.88 24.89
N PHE A 19 -39.90 -9.04 24.38
CA PHE A 19 -38.72 -9.17 23.52
C PHE A 19 -38.87 -8.33 22.24
N HIS A 20 -40.01 -8.42 21.57
CA HIS A 20 -40.29 -7.64 20.37
C HIS A 20 -40.27 -6.13 20.65
N THR A 21 -40.81 -5.71 21.80
CA THR A 21 -40.78 -4.30 22.22
C THR A 21 -39.36 -3.83 22.51
N ALA A 22 -38.54 -4.63 23.19
CA ALA A 22 -37.14 -4.33 23.48
C ALA A 22 -36.27 -4.26 22.21
N VAL A 23 -36.49 -5.15 21.23
CA VAL A 23 -35.81 -5.09 19.94
C VAL A 23 -36.22 -3.84 19.17
N LYS A 24 -37.51 -3.46 19.21
CA LYS A 24 -38.02 -2.27 18.53
C LYS A 24 -37.46 -0.97 19.14
N THR A 25 -37.32 -0.89 20.47
CA THR A 25 -36.70 0.26 21.14
C THR A 25 -35.21 0.34 20.83
N SER A 26 -34.49 -0.78 20.95
CA SER A 26 -33.06 -0.85 20.59
C SER A 26 -32.79 -0.43 19.14
N LEU A 27 -33.64 -0.87 18.20
CA LEU A 27 -33.55 -0.46 16.79
C LEU A 27 -33.77 1.06 16.62
N LYS A 28 -34.72 1.64 17.37
CA LYS A 28 -34.98 3.08 17.34
C LYS A 28 -33.80 3.87 17.92
N ASP A 29 -33.16 3.37 18.96
CA ASP A 29 -31.97 3.98 19.55
C ASP A 29 -30.78 3.93 18.58
N CYS A 30 -30.59 2.80 17.89
CA CYS A 30 -29.60 2.67 16.81
C CYS A 30 -29.86 3.69 15.68
N GLN A 31 -31.11 3.87 15.28
CA GLN A 31 -31.49 4.86 14.26
C GLN A 31 -31.22 6.30 14.71
N ASN A 32 -31.51 6.63 15.97
CA ASN A 32 -31.22 7.94 16.54
C ASN A 32 -29.70 8.20 16.64
N CYS A 33 -28.93 7.18 16.99
CA CYS A 33 -27.46 7.24 17.00
C CYS A 33 -26.91 7.47 15.59
N ALA A 34 -27.41 6.73 14.60
CA ALA A 34 -27.02 6.93 13.20
C ALA A 34 -27.34 8.35 12.70
N ALA A 35 -28.50 8.91 13.07
CA ALA A 35 -28.86 10.30 12.74
C ALA A 35 -27.90 11.32 13.40
N SER A 36 -27.46 11.07 14.63
CA SER A 36 -26.54 11.94 15.38
C SER A 36 -25.12 11.88 14.82
N ILE A 37 -24.64 10.67 14.46
CA ILE A 37 -23.37 10.46 13.76
C ILE A 37 -23.38 11.18 12.40
N ASN A 38 -24.47 11.09 11.64
CA ASN A 38 -24.58 11.79 10.35
C ASN A 38 -24.57 13.32 10.50
N LYS A 39 -25.17 13.87 11.57
CA LYS A 39 -25.07 15.30 11.90
C LYS A 39 -23.63 15.70 12.21
N LEU A 40 -22.91 14.89 13.00
CA LEU A 40 -21.50 15.12 13.32
C LEU A 40 -20.62 15.08 12.06
N ILE A 41 -20.80 14.09 11.20
CA ILE A 41 -20.08 13.99 9.91
C ILE A 41 -20.34 15.23 9.05
N LYS A 42 -21.58 15.73 8.99
CA LYS A 42 -21.93 16.94 8.23
C LYS A 42 -21.26 18.18 8.81
N ARG A 43 -21.22 18.33 10.14
CA ARG A 43 -20.50 19.43 10.82
C ARG A 43 -19.00 19.37 10.54
N CYS A 44 -18.37 18.20 10.64
CA CYS A 44 -16.95 18.01 10.33
C CYS A 44 -16.61 18.30 8.87
N LYS A 45 -17.47 17.93 7.91
CA LYS A 45 -17.30 18.29 6.50
C LYS A 45 -17.39 19.80 6.27
N ASN A 46 -18.38 20.46 6.86
CA ASN A 46 -18.51 21.92 6.78
C ASN A 46 -17.30 22.65 7.39
N ILE A 47 -16.70 22.12 8.46
CA ILE A 47 -15.46 22.66 9.06
C ILE A 47 -14.27 22.48 8.12
N LYS A 48 -14.13 21.31 7.47
CA LYS A 48 -13.05 21.04 6.50
C LYS A 48 -13.16 21.92 5.26
N GLU A 49 -14.38 22.22 4.81
CA GLU A 49 -14.63 23.14 3.69
C GLU A 49 -14.51 24.62 4.11
N ALA A 50 -14.77 24.95 5.39
CA ALA A 50 -14.53 26.26 5.97
C ALA A 50 -13.05 26.55 6.29
N VAL A 51 -12.15 25.58 6.09
CA VAL A 51 -10.70 25.85 5.89
C VAL A 51 -10.55 26.53 4.53
N VAL A 52 -11.02 27.77 4.49
CA VAL A 52 -10.96 28.68 3.37
C VAL A 52 -9.50 29.09 3.21
N THR A 53 -8.88 28.49 2.21
CA THR A 53 -7.81 29.11 1.42
C THR A 53 -8.10 30.59 1.17
N GLY A 54 -7.20 31.48 1.59
CA GLY A 54 -7.20 32.88 1.19
C GLY A 54 -7.87 33.89 2.13
N THR A 55 -7.94 33.65 3.44
CA THR A 55 -8.27 34.72 4.41
C THR A 55 -7.01 35.22 5.13
N PRO A 56 -6.88 36.54 5.39
CA PRO A 56 -5.69 37.15 6.01
C PRO A 56 -5.71 36.91 7.53
N LEU A 57 -5.54 35.65 7.93
CA LEU A 57 -5.46 35.24 9.33
C LEU A 57 -4.07 34.77 9.73
N ASP A 58 -3.10 34.80 8.80
CA ASP A 58 -1.68 34.51 9.07
C ASP A 58 -1.00 35.60 9.92
N GLU A 59 -1.62 36.77 10.08
CA GLU A 59 -1.07 37.88 10.89
C GLU A 59 -1.40 37.79 12.38
N PHE A 60 -2.31 36.89 12.81
CA PHE A 60 -2.70 36.76 14.22
C PHE A 60 -2.21 35.44 14.82
N GLU A 61 -0.96 35.47 15.31
CA GLU A 61 -0.33 34.37 16.02
C GLU A 61 -1.18 33.97 17.25
N GLY A 62 -1.70 32.74 17.24
CA GLY A 62 -2.54 32.18 18.30
C GLY A 62 -4.06 32.16 18.05
N LEU A 63 -4.58 32.84 17.02
CA LEU A 63 -6.01 32.75 16.69
C LEU A 63 -6.37 31.38 16.12
N GLN A 64 -5.52 30.82 15.26
CA GLN A 64 -5.69 29.46 14.72
C GLN A 64 -5.66 28.39 15.82
N SER A 65 -4.80 28.55 16.84
CA SER A 65 -4.73 27.64 18.00
C SER A 65 -6.00 27.72 18.85
N LYS A 66 -6.52 28.93 19.11
CA LYS A 66 -7.77 29.13 19.84
C LYS A 66 -8.99 28.60 19.09
N LEU A 67 -9.03 28.80 17.77
CA LEU A 67 -10.10 28.28 16.91
C LEU A 67 -10.07 26.75 16.86
N SER A 68 -8.88 26.16 16.72
CA SER A 68 -8.68 24.71 16.74
C SER A 68 -9.07 24.09 18.08
N ALA A 69 -8.70 24.72 19.20
CA ALA A 69 -9.09 24.28 20.53
C ALA A 69 -10.61 24.39 20.74
N SER A 70 -11.25 25.46 20.26
CA SER A 70 -12.71 25.65 20.33
C SER A 70 -13.46 24.58 19.53
N ILE A 71 -12.98 24.24 18.32
CA ILE A 71 -13.53 23.17 17.48
C ILE A 71 -13.37 21.80 18.15
N LEU A 72 -12.20 21.51 18.74
CA LEU A 72 -11.96 20.26 19.45
C LEU A 72 -12.88 20.11 20.67
N ASN A 73 -13.17 21.20 21.39
CA ASN A 73 -14.11 21.19 22.50
C ASN A 73 -15.55 20.92 22.02
N LEU A 74 -16.00 21.57 20.95
CA LEU A 74 -17.34 21.33 20.36
C LEU A 74 -17.51 19.87 19.87
N ILE A 75 -16.48 19.31 19.24
CA ILE A 75 -16.48 17.90 18.83
C ILE A 75 -16.51 16.99 20.07
N SER A 76 -15.77 17.32 21.12
CA SER A 76 -15.76 16.55 22.37
C SER A 76 -17.12 16.59 23.07
N GLU A 77 -17.82 17.72 23.07
CA GLU A 77 -19.17 17.86 23.62
C GLU A 77 -20.19 17.02 22.83
N ASP A 78 -20.17 17.12 21.49
CA ASP A 78 -21.03 16.30 20.62
C ASP A 78 -20.77 14.80 20.81
N VAL A 79 -19.51 14.39 21.01
CA VAL A 79 -19.13 12.99 21.29
C VAL A 79 -19.65 12.54 22.66
N GLN A 80 -19.60 13.39 23.69
CA GLN A 80 -20.17 13.07 24.99
C GLN A 80 -21.70 12.99 24.96
N GLU A 81 -22.38 13.84 24.20
CA GLU A 81 -23.83 13.78 24.00
C GLU A 81 -24.26 12.50 23.27
N ILE A 82 -23.48 12.07 22.26
CA ILE A 82 -23.71 10.79 21.59
C ILE A 82 -23.49 9.63 22.57
N ARG A 83 -22.43 9.71 23.40
CA ARG A 83 -22.11 8.67 24.39
C ARG A 83 -23.18 8.53 25.47
N SER A 84 -23.71 9.64 25.99
CA SER A 84 -24.81 9.61 26.98
C SER A 84 -26.13 9.11 26.40
N LYS A 85 -26.34 9.26 25.08
CA LYS A 85 -27.48 8.67 24.37
C LYS A 85 -27.27 7.20 23.99
N LEU A 86 -26.01 6.75 23.88
CA LEU A 86 -25.62 5.36 23.60
C LEU A 86 -25.47 4.50 24.87
N GLU A 87 -25.32 5.11 26.03
CA GLU A 87 -25.40 4.45 27.34
C GLU A 87 -26.84 4.61 27.87
N PRO A 88 -27.79 3.71 27.52
CA PRO A 88 -29.07 3.73 28.18
C PRO A 88 -28.87 3.29 29.64
N ASP A 89 -29.11 4.21 30.57
CA ASP A 89 -29.41 3.96 31.99
C ASP A 89 -30.57 2.96 32.19
N LEU A 90 -31.23 2.54 31.11
CA LEU A 90 -32.34 1.60 31.09
C LEU A 90 -31.96 0.18 31.52
N THR A 91 -30.68 -0.19 31.56
CA THR A 91 -30.28 -1.51 32.05
C THR A 91 -30.12 -1.59 33.56
N MET A 92 -29.86 -0.48 34.27
CA MET A 92 -29.88 -0.52 35.74
C MET A 92 -31.32 -0.44 36.26
N ASP A 93 -32.17 0.45 35.75
CA ASP A 93 -33.51 0.66 36.32
C ASP A 93 -34.54 -0.42 35.93
N LEU A 94 -34.51 -0.94 34.70
CA LEU A 94 -35.45 -1.99 34.29
C LEU A 94 -35.07 -3.35 34.88
N LEU A 95 -33.77 -3.67 34.92
CA LEU A 95 -33.30 -4.90 35.55
C LEU A 95 -33.44 -4.82 37.08
N ASP A 96 -33.25 -3.66 37.73
CA ASP A 96 -33.51 -3.52 39.18
C ASP A 96 -35.01 -3.57 39.50
N SER A 97 -35.89 -3.06 38.64
CA SER A 97 -37.34 -3.17 38.83
C SER A 97 -37.86 -4.61 38.62
N ILE A 98 -37.26 -5.36 37.68
CA ILE A 98 -37.56 -6.78 37.46
C ILE A 98 -36.92 -7.67 38.55
N LEU A 99 -35.68 -7.40 38.96
CA LEU A 99 -34.98 -8.14 40.03
C LEU A 99 -35.62 -7.94 41.41
N ASN A 100 -36.22 -6.78 41.67
CA ASN A 100 -36.96 -6.52 42.91
C ASN A 100 -38.39 -7.07 42.93
N SER A 101 -38.99 -7.34 41.76
CA SER A 101 -40.35 -7.92 41.64
C SER A 101 -40.37 -9.45 41.53
N MET A 102 -39.24 -10.09 41.22
CA MET A 102 -39.09 -11.54 41.30
C MET A 102 -38.96 -11.99 42.77
N GLN A 103 -39.66 -13.08 43.13
CA GLN A 103 -39.49 -13.76 44.41
C GLN A 103 -37.98 -14.04 44.58
N LYS A 104 -37.38 -13.48 45.64
CA LYS A 104 -35.92 -13.47 45.84
C LYS A 104 -35.33 -14.83 45.42
N PRO A 105 -34.39 -14.88 44.46
CA PRO A 105 -33.72 -16.13 44.14
C PRO A 105 -33.11 -16.67 45.44
N PRO A 106 -33.10 -18.00 45.65
CA PRO A 106 -32.68 -18.59 46.92
C PRO A 106 -31.37 -17.94 47.32
N THR A 107 -31.38 -17.26 48.46
CA THR A 107 -30.27 -16.44 48.93
C THR A 107 -29.04 -17.31 48.87
N ALA A 108 -28.12 -17.02 47.95
CA ALA A 108 -26.91 -17.82 47.80
C ALA A 108 -26.29 -17.95 49.20
N SER A 109 -26.21 -19.18 49.69
CA SER A 109 -25.68 -19.48 51.01
C SER A 109 -24.34 -18.76 51.16
N GLU A 110 -23.98 -18.33 52.37
CA GLU A 110 -22.68 -17.68 52.62
C GLU A 110 -21.51 -18.52 52.04
N ALA A 111 -21.65 -19.84 52.03
CA ALA A 111 -20.73 -20.77 51.39
C ALA A 111 -20.62 -20.57 49.86
N GLN A 112 -21.73 -20.35 49.16
CA GLN A 112 -21.77 -20.15 47.72
C GLN A 112 -21.24 -18.75 47.32
N LYS A 113 -21.53 -17.72 48.12
CA LYS A 113 -20.94 -16.38 47.95
C LYS A 113 -19.42 -16.39 48.15
N ASN A 114 -18.94 -17.10 49.18
CA ASN A 114 -17.51 -17.28 49.42
C ASN A 114 -16.81 -18.08 48.30
N ALA A 115 -17.46 -19.14 47.78
CA ALA A 115 -16.94 -19.90 46.64
C ALA A 115 -16.84 -19.05 45.36
N MET A 116 -17.85 -18.25 45.06
CA MET A 116 -17.85 -17.35 43.91
C MET A 116 -16.79 -16.24 44.03
N ARG A 117 -16.62 -15.66 45.23
CA ARG A 117 -15.56 -14.68 45.49
C ARG A 117 -14.17 -15.28 45.30
N LYS A 118 -13.95 -16.50 45.81
CA LYS A 118 -12.68 -17.23 45.65
C LYS A 118 -12.39 -17.58 44.18
N GLN A 119 -13.41 -17.93 43.40
CA GLN A 119 -13.26 -18.18 41.95
C GLN A 119 -12.90 -16.91 41.19
N LYS A 120 -13.55 -15.77 41.51
CA LYS A 120 -13.24 -14.46 40.92
C LYS A 120 -11.82 -14.02 41.25
N GLU A 121 -11.42 -14.10 42.52
CA GLU A 121 -10.07 -13.77 42.97
C GLU A 121 -9.01 -14.67 42.30
N ALA A 122 -9.28 -15.97 42.16
CA ALA A 122 -8.38 -16.90 41.47
C ALA A 122 -8.28 -16.63 39.95
N MET A 123 -9.31 -16.05 39.33
CA MET A 123 -9.30 -15.63 37.93
C MET A 123 -8.54 -14.32 37.76
N GLU A 124 -8.77 -13.34 38.64
CA GLU A 124 -8.05 -12.06 38.64
C GLU A 124 -6.56 -12.23 38.89
N ASN A 125 -6.17 -13.11 39.83
CA ASN A 125 -4.76 -13.43 40.08
C ASN A 125 -4.10 -14.07 38.85
N ARG A 126 -4.77 -15.01 38.17
CA ARG A 126 -4.27 -15.60 36.92
C ARG A 126 -4.09 -14.55 35.82
N GLN A 127 -5.09 -13.68 35.61
CA GLN A 127 -4.98 -12.60 34.62
C GLN A 127 -3.83 -11.62 34.96
N LYS A 128 -3.63 -11.33 36.25
CA LYS A 128 -2.53 -10.46 36.71
C LYS A 128 -1.18 -11.12 36.46
N GLU A 129 -1.04 -12.41 36.71
CA GLU A 129 0.17 -13.18 36.42
C GLU A 129 0.49 -13.20 34.92
N GLU A 130 -0.51 -13.45 34.06
CA GLU A 130 -0.36 -13.41 32.61
C GLU A 130 0.10 -12.02 32.13
N ARG A 131 -0.55 -10.96 32.60
CA ARG A 131 -0.14 -9.57 32.31
C ARG A 131 1.28 -9.29 32.77
N ASN A 132 1.66 -9.76 33.95
CA ASN A 132 3.01 -9.59 34.47
C ASN A 132 4.05 -10.37 33.66
N MET A 133 3.71 -11.56 33.14
CA MET A 133 4.57 -12.33 32.25
C MET A 133 4.78 -11.60 30.91
N ILE A 134 3.70 -11.09 30.33
CA ILE A 134 3.72 -10.30 29.09
C ILE A 134 4.59 -9.04 29.26
N ASN A 135 4.39 -8.29 30.34
CA ASN A 135 5.16 -7.08 30.60
C ASN A 135 6.65 -7.37 30.82
N ARG A 136 6.99 -8.46 31.53
CA ARG A 136 8.38 -8.90 31.68
C ARG A 136 8.99 -9.30 30.33
N PHE A 137 8.23 -9.98 29.47
CA PHE A 137 8.69 -10.33 28.13
C PHE A 137 8.94 -9.08 27.29
N ARG A 138 8.00 -8.12 27.29
CA ARG A 138 8.13 -6.85 26.58
C ARG A 138 9.42 -6.11 26.94
N LYS A 139 9.73 -5.96 28.24
CA LYS A 139 10.98 -5.34 28.70
C LYS A 139 12.22 -6.07 28.18
N ARG A 140 12.24 -7.40 28.23
CA ARG A 140 13.36 -8.21 27.70
C ARG A 140 13.53 -8.02 26.19
N VAL A 141 12.43 -7.89 25.45
CA VAL A 141 12.46 -7.65 23.99
C VAL A 141 12.97 -6.25 23.70
N GLU A 142 12.52 -5.23 24.42
CA GLU A 142 13.01 -3.85 24.32
C GLU A 142 14.53 -3.77 24.56
N GLU A 143 15.04 -4.43 25.60
CA GLU A 143 16.49 -4.51 25.87
C GLU A 143 17.25 -5.23 24.74
N LYS A 144 16.75 -6.37 24.26
CA LYS A 144 17.37 -7.11 23.15
C LYS A 144 17.42 -6.28 21.88
N ILE A 145 16.34 -5.59 21.54
CA ILE A 145 16.25 -4.73 20.35
C ILE A 145 17.17 -3.52 20.52
N SER A 146 17.20 -2.88 21.68
CA SER A 146 18.11 -1.76 21.96
C SER A 146 19.57 -2.18 21.79
N ASN A 147 19.95 -3.36 22.31
CA ASN A 147 21.30 -3.89 22.17
C ASN A 147 21.62 -4.26 20.71
N PHE A 148 20.66 -4.80 19.97
CA PHE A 148 20.83 -5.11 18.55
C PHE A 148 21.09 -3.84 17.71
N ILE A 149 20.32 -2.78 17.94
CA ILE A 149 20.50 -1.48 17.27
C ILE A 149 21.88 -0.89 17.61
N LYS A 150 22.32 -1.00 18.88
CA LYS A 150 23.63 -0.48 19.32
C LYS A 150 24.80 -1.27 18.75
N ASP A 151 24.70 -2.59 18.68
CA ASP A 151 25.78 -3.45 18.16
C ASP A 151 25.98 -3.18 16.66
N GLY A 152 24.91 -3.12 15.88
CA GLY A 152 24.93 -2.77 14.44
C GLY A 152 25.72 -3.73 13.53
N LYS A 153 26.43 -4.71 14.11
CA LYS A 153 27.27 -5.68 13.39
C LYS A 153 26.47 -6.86 12.86
N LYS A 154 25.43 -7.27 13.56
CA LYS A 154 24.61 -8.43 13.17
C LYS A 154 23.63 -8.02 12.07
N PRO A 155 23.47 -8.82 11.01
CA PRO A 155 22.55 -8.48 9.92
C PRO A 155 21.09 -8.53 10.37
N HIS A 156 20.74 -9.47 11.27
CA HIS A 156 19.40 -9.66 11.78
C HIS A 156 19.40 -10.23 13.19
N LEU A 157 18.27 -10.07 13.88
CA LEU A 157 18.00 -10.67 15.19
C LEU A 157 16.88 -11.69 15.05
N GLN A 158 17.21 -12.97 15.25
CA GLN A 158 16.25 -14.07 15.23
C GLN A 158 15.77 -14.40 16.65
N PHE A 159 14.45 -14.50 16.82
CA PHE A 159 13.82 -14.98 18.04
C PHE A 159 13.46 -16.46 17.92
N GLU A 160 13.30 -17.13 19.06
CA GLU A 160 12.82 -18.52 19.13
C GLU A 160 11.37 -18.64 18.65
N PRO A 161 10.95 -19.83 18.18
CA PRO A 161 9.54 -20.12 17.93
C PRO A 161 8.70 -19.87 19.18
N MET A 162 7.61 -19.12 19.03
CA MET A 162 6.73 -18.76 20.15
C MET A 162 5.32 -18.47 19.69
N GLU A 163 4.34 -18.54 20.59
CA GLU A 163 2.91 -18.24 20.37
C GLU A 163 2.65 -16.85 19.74
N GLN A 164 1.50 -16.72 19.07
CA GLN A 164 1.10 -15.49 18.36
C GLN A 164 1.17 -14.24 19.22
N MET A 165 0.73 -14.33 20.49
CA MET A 165 0.74 -13.21 21.43
C MET A 165 2.14 -12.63 21.63
N TYR A 166 3.16 -13.48 21.84
CA TYR A 166 4.52 -13.02 22.04
C TYR A 166 5.16 -12.47 20.76
N ARG A 167 4.84 -13.07 19.60
CA ARG A 167 5.29 -12.55 18.30
C ARG A 167 4.69 -11.19 17.97
N SER A 168 3.45 -10.93 18.39
CA SER A 168 2.83 -9.60 18.25
C SER A 168 3.61 -8.55 19.03
N ILE A 169 4.00 -8.85 20.27
CA ILE A 169 4.80 -7.93 21.09
C ILE A 169 6.14 -7.62 20.42
N ILE A 170 6.81 -8.63 19.84
CA ILE A 170 8.07 -8.41 19.11
C ILE A 170 7.84 -7.46 17.94
N ARG A 171 6.77 -7.66 17.16
CA ARG A 171 6.40 -6.78 16.06
C ARG A 171 6.18 -5.36 16.55
N ASP A 172 5.33 -5.16 17.56
CA ASP A 172 4.98 -3.85 18.09
C ASP A 172 6.22 -3.08 18.57
N VAL A 173 7.08 -3.74 19.38
CA VAL A 173 8.29 -3.09 19.90
C VAL A 173 9.27 -2.75 18.76
N SER A 174 9.42 -3.64 17.78
CA SER A 174 10.31 -3.42 16.65
C SER A 174 9.80 -2.32 15.72
N GLU A 175 8.49 -2.25 15.48
CA GLU A 175 7.87 -1.21 14.65
C GLU A 175 8.00 0.17 15.30
N ILE A 176 7.83 0.27 16.63
CA ILE A 176 8.10 1.50 17.39
C ILE A 176 9.57 1.92 17.25
N ALA A 177 10.48 0.96 17.23
CA ALA A 177 11.92 1.20 17.02
C ALA A 177 12.29 1.47 15.55
N GLY A 178 11.33 1.43 14.62
CA GLY A 178 11.57 1.65 13.19
C GLY A 178 12.26 0.51 12.46
N LEU A 179 12.20 -0.71 13.00
CA LEU A 179 12.80 -1.93 12.45
C LEU A 179 11.80 -2.72 11.60
N GLN A 180 12.32 -3.56 10.71
CA GLN A 180 11.50 -4.45 9.88
C GLN A 180 11.37 -5.83 10.52
N VAL A 181 10.17 -6.40 10.58
CA VAL A 181 9.92 -7.72 11.20
C VAL A 181 9.19 -8.65 10.25
N PHE A 182 9.76 -9.85 10.08
CA PHE A 182 9.17 -10.93 9.31
C PHE A 182 8.99 -12.18 10.19
N SER A 183 7.92 -12.92 9.97
CA SER A 183 7.67 -14.19 10.67
C SER A 183 7.65 -15.34 9.68
N PHE A 184 8.39 -16.40 9.99
CA PHE A 184 8.55 -17.58 9.14
C PHE A 184 8.18 -18.84 9.93
N GLY A 185 7.89 -19.94 9.24
CA GLY A 185 7.42 -21.19 9.83
C GLY A 185 5.89 -21.31 9.88
N GLN A 186 5.42 -22.42 10.44
CA GLN A 186 4.00 -22.79 10.50
C GLN A 186 3.37 -22.40 11.85
N GLU A 187 2.17 -21.81 11.79
CA GLU A 187 1.42 -21.40 12.98
C GLU A 187 1.15 -22.60 13.90
N GLY A 188 1.43 -22.44 15.20
CA GLY A 188 1.25 -23.48 16.22
C GLY A 188 2.33 -24.58 16.27
N ILE A 189 3.33 -24.56 15.38
CA ILE A 189 4.42 -25.57 15.37
C ILE A 189 5.76 -24.91 15.65
N ASP A 190 6.28 -24.14 14.69
CA ASP A 190 7.65 -23.63 14.71
C ASP A 190 7.74 -22.15 14.27
N ARG A 191 6.62 -21.45 14.21
CA ARG A 191 6.61 -20.06 13.72
C ARG A 191 7.41 -19.13 14.62
N TYR A 192 8.44 -18.51 14.04
CA TYR A 192 9.41 -17.62 14.69
C TYR A 192 9.44 -16.24 14.02
N SER A 193 10.03 -15.25 14.71
CA SER A 193 10.15 -13.87 14.22
C SER A 193 11.62 -13.47 14.02
N VAL A 194 11.90 -12.78 12.93
CA VAL A 194 13.21 -12.22 12.59
C VAL A 194 13.09 -10.73 12.39
N VAL A 195 13.97 -9.98 13.03
CA VAL A 195 14.02 -8.52 13.02
C VAL A 195 15.26 -8.04 12.26
N TYR A 196 15.07 -7.08 11.37
CA TYR A 196 16.10 -6.50 10.52
C TYR A 196 16.20 -5.00 10.75
N LEU A 197 17.40 -4.46 10.57
CA LEU A 197 17.61 -3.00 10.54
C LEU A 197 16.97 -2.43 9.27
N LYS A 198 16.50 -1.18 9.33
CA LYS A 198 15.86 -0.52 8.19
C LYS A 198 16.81 -0.37 6.99
N ASP A 199 18.08 -0.08 7.28
CA ASP A 199 19.12 0.11 6.26
C ASP A 199 19.67 -1.22 5.73
N ASN A 200 19.57 -2.28 6.54
CA ASN A 200 20.03 -3.62 6.21
C ASN A 200 18.86 -4.62 6.26
N GLY A 201 17.86 -4.36 5.40
CA GLY A 201 16.70 -5.22 5.23
C GLY A 201 17.05 -6.53 4.52
N PRO A 202 16.19 -7.56 4.61
CA PRO A 202 16.43 -8.84 3.96
C PRO A 202 16.35 -8.70 2.44
N SER A 203 17.14 -9.50 1.72
CA SER A 203 17.00 -9.65 0.27
C SER A 203 15.77 -10.48 -0.08
N GLU A 204 15.23 -10.30 -1.29
CA GLU A 204 14.12 -11.13 -1.80
C GLU A 204 14.49 -12.63 -1.83
N ASP A 205 15.75 -12.93 -2.13
CA ASP A 205 16.29 -14.28 -2.12
C ASP A 205 16.30 -14.89 -0.70
N GLU A 206 16.72 -14.10 0.30
CA GLU A 206 16.67 -14.52 1.71
C GLU A 206 15.22 -14.81 2.14
N LEU A 207 14.29 -13.90 1.80
CA LEU A 207 12.88 -14.08 2.12
C LEU A 207 12.32 -15.35 1.49
N THR A 208 12.68 -15.64 0.24
CA THR A 208 12.23 -16.83 -0.49
C THR A 208 12.73 -18.11 0.17
N VAL A 209 14.02 -18.17 0.49
CA VAL A 209 14.63 -19.34 1.17
C VAL A 209 13.99 -19.56 2.54
N ARG A 210 13.81 -18.49 3.33
CA ARG A 210 13.21 -18.60 4.67
C ARG A 210 11.73 -18.99 4.62
N ARG A 211 10.96 -18.49 3.64
CA ARG A 211 9.55 -18.89 3.43
C ARG A 211 9.44 -20.36 3.04
N ALA A 212 10.41 -20.89 2.30
CA ALA A 212 10.51 -22.31 1.99
C ALA A 212 10.99 -23.18 3.16
N GLY A 213 11.32 -22.58 4.32
CA GLY A 213 11.83 -23.29 5.50
C GLY A 213 13.34 -23.59 5.47
N GLY A 214 14.08 -23.02 4.52
CA GLY A 214 15.52 -23.16 4.44
C GLY A 214 16.26 -22.23 5.41
N VAL A 215 17.48 -22.63 5.80
CA VAL A 215 18.41 -21.77 6.55
C VAL A 215 19.12 -20.82 5.59
N TRP A 216 19.20 -19.55 5.96
CA TRP A 216 19.98 -18.52 5.25
C TRP A 216 21.37 -18.41 5.88
N SER A 217 22.42 -18.64 5.09
CA SER A 217 23.83 -18.45 5.49
C SER A 217 24.54 -17.58 4.47
N GLU A 218 25.66 -16.97 4.86
CA GLU A 218 26.50 -16.15 3.95
C GLU A 218 26.97 -16.95 2.73
N ASP A 219 27.31 -18.24 2.91
CA ASP A 219 27.69 -19.13 1.82
C ASP A 219 26.56 -19.32 0.80
N LYS A 220 25.33 -19.46 1.30
CA LYS A 220 24.14 -19.62 0.44
C LYS A 220 23.78 -18.33 -0.29
N ALA A 221 24.03 -17.19 0.34
CA ALA A 221 23.91 -15.89 -0.31
C ALA A 221 24.92 -15.75 -1.47
N ALA A 222 26.18 -16.17 -1.25
CA ALA A 222 27.21 -16.16 -2.28
C ALA A 222 26.90 -17.13 -3.43
N GLU A 223 26.43 -18.34 -3.13
CA GLU A 223 26.00 -19.33 -4.12
C GLU A 223 24.88 -18.78 -5.01
N MET A 224 23.85 -18.18 -4.42
CA MET A 224 22.75 -17.59 -5.19
C MET A 224 23.19 -16.37 -6.01
N ALA A 225 24.08 -15.53 -5.48
CA ALA A 225 24.63 -14.41 -6.23
C ALA A 225 25.40 -14.88 -7.48
N LEU A 226 26.19 -15.95 -7.36
CA LEU A 226 26.88 -16.57 -8.49
C LEU A 226 25.90 -17.17 -9.50
N ALA A 227 24.88 -17.88 -9.03
CA ALA A 227 23.83 -18.45 -9.89
C ALA A 227 23.07 -17.35 -10.66
N HIS A 228 22.79 -16.21 -10.02
CA HIS A 228 22.19 -15.06 -10.67
C HIS A 228 23.10 -14.46 -11.75
N PHE A 229 24.39 -14.30 -11.46
CA PHE A 229 25.36 -13.79 -12.43
C PHE A 229 25.48 -14.73 -13.65
N GLU A 230 25.55 -16.04 -13.41
CA GLU A 230 25.63 -17.03 -14.48
C GLU A 230 24.35 -17.04 -15.33
N LYS A 231 23.17 -17.00 -14.71
CA LYS A 231 21.89 -16.92 -15.41
C LYS A 231 21.75 -15.64 -16.23
N GLN A 232 22.21 -14.50 -15.72
CA GLN A 232 22.23 -13.25 -16.49
C GLN A 232 23.18 -13.34 -17.69
N LYS A 233 24.36 -13.95 -17.52
CA LYS A 233 25.31 -14.17 -18.60
C LYS A 233 24.74 -15.09 -19.68
N GLN A 234 24.07 -16.18 -19.28
CA GLN A 234 23.39 -17.09 -20.21
C GLN A 234 22.26 -16.36 -20.95
N ALA A 235 21.40 -15.62 -20.26
CA ALA A 235 20.32 -14.85 -20.89
C ALA A 235 20.86 -13.79 -21.88
N ALA A 236 21.99 -13.15 -21.56
CA ALA A 236 22.64 -12.20 -22.46
C ALA A 236 23.17 -12.88 -23.74
N LEU A 237 23.79 -14.07 -23.59
CA LEU A 237 24.25 -14.88 -24.72
C LEU A 237 23.08 -15.34 -25.59
N GLU A 238 22.00 -15.85 -25.00
CA GLU A 238 20.79 -16.27 -25.72
C GLU A 238 20.17 -15.11 -26.50
N LEU A 239 20.12 -13.92 -25.90
CA LEU A 239 19.58 -12.72 -26.55
C LEU A 239 20.47 -12.25 -27.72
N GLU A 240 21.78 -12.39 -27.60
CA GLU A 240 22.73 -12.11 -28.68
C GLU A 240 22.63 -13.15 -29.81
N GLU A 241 22.51 -14.44 -29.47
CA GLU A 241 22.25 -15.50 -30.44
C GLU A 241 20.91 -15.30 -31.16
N GLU A 242 19.85 -14.90 -30.45
CA GLU A 242 18.55 -14.62 -31.07
C GLU A 242 18.62 -13.40 -32.00
N LYS A 243 19.34 -12.34 -31.62
CA LYS A 243 19.64 -11.21 -32.50
C LYS A 243 20.42 -11.64 -33.74
N ASN A 244 21.42 -12.51 -33.59
CA ASN A 244 22.19 -13.04 -34.71
C ASN A 244 21.36 -13.95 -35.62
N ARG A 245 20.46 -14.78 -35.06
CA ARG A 245 19.50 -15.59 -35.83
C ARG A 245 18.52 -14.71 -36.60
N LYS A 246 18.01 -13.62 -36.02
CA LYS A 246 17.15 -12.64 -36.70
C LYS A 246 17.88 -11.92 -37.82
N ARG A 247 19.15 -11.53 -37.62
CA ARG A 247 20.00 -10.95 -38.68
C ARG A 247 20.23 -11.92 -39.84
N LYS A 248 20.55 -13.19 -39.56
CA LYS A 248 20.72 -14.22 -40.60
C LYS A 248 19.42 -14.47 -41.39
N ARG A 249 18.28 -14.58 -40.71
CA ARG A 249 16.97 -14.77 -41.37
C ARG A 249 16.57 -13.57 -42.24
N GLY A 250 16.78 -12.33 -41.77
CA GLY A 250 16.53 -11.13 -42.59
C GLY A 250 17.45 -11.00 -43.81
N GLN A 251 18.63 -11.63 -43.77
CA GLN A 251 19.58 -11.66 -44.88
C GLN A 251 19.27 -12.77 -45.90
N GLU A 252 18.70 -13.90 -45.45
CA GLU A 252 18.23 -15.00 -46.32
C GLU A 252 16.90 -14.68 -47.03
N GLU A 253 15.95 -13.99 -46.37
CA GLU A 253 14.65 -13.62 -46.98
C GLU A 253 14.73 -12.46 -48.00
N LEU A 254 15.81 -11.66 -47.97
CA LEU A 254 16.02 -10.54 -48.89
C LEU A 254 17.04 -10.84 -50.00
N SER A 255 17.44 -12.11 -50.17
CA SER A 255 18.12 -12.50 -51.39
C SER A 255 17.10 -12.43 -52.53
N GLY A 256 17.05 -11.29 -53.23
CA GLY A 256 16.20 -11.06 -54.41
C GLY A 256 16.44 -12.04 -55.59
N THR A 257 17.23 -13.08 -55.36
CA THR A 257 17.42 -14.26 -56.21
C THR A 257 16.21 -15.18 -56.19
N PHE A 258 15.44 -15.27 -55.10
CA PHE A 258 14.36 -16.27 -54.98
C PHE A 258 13.13 -15.93 -55.84
N TYR A 259 12.74 -14.66 -55.90
CA TYR A 259 11.65 -14.21 -56.78
C TYR A 259 12.05 -14.31 -58.27
N LYS A 260 13.29 -13.95 -58.59
CA LYS A 260 13.83 -14.04 -59.95
C LYS A 260 13.93 -15.49 -60.43
N GLN A 261 14.33 -16.42 -59.57
CA GLN A 261 14.40 -17.85 -59.91
C GLN A 261 13.01 -18.47 -60.09
N LYS A 262 12.03 -18.11 -59.26
CA LYS A 262 10.67 -18.65 -59.34
C LYS A 262 9.96 -18.32 -60.67
N TYR A 263 10.23 -17.16 -61.28
CA TYR A 263 9.58 -16.74 -62.54
C TYR A 263 10.54 -16.73 -63.76
N ALA A 264 11.77 -17.21 -63.61
CA ALA A 264 12.75 -17.27 -64.70
C ALA A 264 12.26 -18.06 -65.93
N HIS A 265 11.43 -19.08 -65.70
CA HIS A 265 10.81 -19.88 -66.75
C HIS A 265 9.61 -19.20 -67.43
N LEU A 266 8.97 -18.22 -66.77
CA LEU A 266 7.87 -17.43 -67.34
C LEU A 266 8.37 -16.24 -68.15
N ILE A 267 9.45 -15.61 -67.69
CA ILE A 267 9.95 -14.34 -68.26
C ILE A 267 11.08 -14.57 -69.27
N GLY A 268 11.75 -15.74 -69.23
CA GLY A 268 12.91 -16.04 -70.06
C GLY A 268 14.15 -15.29 -69.56
N GLN A 269 15.23 -16.00 -69.27
CA GLN A 269 16.45 -15.37 -68.71
C GLN A 269 17.03 -14.28 -69.62
N GLU A 270 16.91 -14.43 -70.95
CA GLU A 270 17.44 -13.47 -71.92
C GLU A 270 16.54 -12.23 -72.09
N ALA A 271 15.21 -12.40 -72.08
CA ALA A 271 14.28 -11.27 -72.22
C ALA A 271 14.28 -10.36 -70.97
N ALA A 272 14.58 -10.91 -69.79
CA ALA A 272 14.73 -10.13 -68.56
C ALA A 272 15.97 -9.22 -68.58
N ILE A 273 17.07 -9.63 -69.23
CA ILE A 273 18.31 -8.83 -69.34
C ILE A 273 18.11 -7.68 -70.33
N ASP A 274 17.48 -7.95 -71.49
CA ASP A 274 17.19 -6.93 -72.51
C ASP A 274 16.11 -5.94 -72.03
N ALA A 275 15.12 -6.41 -71.28
CA ALA A 275 14.13 -5.55 -70.64
C ALA A 275 14.74 -4.70 -69.50
N ALA A 276 15.65 -5.26 -68.69
CA ALA A 276 16.34 -4.50 -67.64
C ALA A 276 17.26 -3.40 -68.21
N GLN A 277 17.91 -3.64 -69.37
CA GLN A 277 18.64 -2.59 -70.09
C GLN A 277 17.70 -1.51 -70.65
N LYS A 278 16.53 -1.88 -71.16
CA LYS A 278 15.49 -0.92 -71.63
C LYS A 278 14.80 -0.17 -70.51
N THR A 279 14.71 -0.72 -69.29
CA THR A 279 14.11 -0.08 -68.11
C THR A 279 15.13 0.63 -67.21
N ASN A 280 16.31 1.00 -67.71
CA ASN A 280 17.01 2.17 -67.18
C ASN A 280 16.18 3.42 -67.54
N VAL A 281 15.01 3.52 -66.90
CA VAL A 281 14.11 4.65 -66.96
C VAL A 281 14.90 5.85 -66.48
N ASN A 282 14.82 6.91 -67.29
CA ASN A 282 15.43 8.19 -67.02
C ASN A 282 15.02 8.64 -65.61
N LYS A 283 15.97 8.66 -64.65
CA LYS A 283 15.77 9.18 -63.28
C LYS A 283 15.31 10.65 -63.26
N SER A 284 15.25 11.28 -64.42
CA SER A 284 14.95 12.68 -64.67
C SER A 284 13.47 13.07 -64.55
N TYR A 285 12.50 12.16 -64.36
CA TYR A 285 11.12 12.61 -64.12
C TYR A 285 10.93 12.99 -62.65
N GLY A 286 11.15 14.28 -62.34
CA GLY A 286 10.97 14.87 -61.02
C GLY A 286 12.26 15.30 -60.32
N GLU A 287 13.42 14.80 -60.73
CA GLU A 287 14.72 15.25 -60.25
C GLU A 287 15.34 16.23 -61.25
N VAL A 288 15.30 17.52 -60.93
CA VAL A 288 16.07 18.55 -61.67
C VAL A 288 17.52 18.43 -61.21
N PRO A 289 18.50 18.17 -62.11
CA PRO A 289 19.92 18.16 -61.76
C PRO A 289 20.31 19.46 -61.06
N SER A 290 21.23 19.40 -60.09
CA SER A 290 21.67 20.59 -59.34
C SER A 290 22.11 21.72 -60.27
N GLU A 291 22.76 21.40 -61.38
CA GLU A 291 23.21 22.32 -62.45
C GLU A 291 22.08 23.18 -63.05
N ASN A 292 20.84 22.69 -63.03
CA ASN A 292 19.67 23.41 -63.55
C ASN A 292 18.84 24.10 -62.45
N LYS A 293 19.24 23.96 -61.18
CA LYS A 293 18.59 24.66 -60.06
C LYS A 293 19.14 26.09 -59.95
N LYS A 294 18.26 27.02 -59.59
CA LYS A 294 18.61 28.43 -59.37
C LYS A 294 19.57 28.63 -58.18
N ASP A 295 19.57 27.71 -57.22
CA ASP A 295 20.51 27.68 -56.10
C ASP A 295 21.48 26.51 -56.28
N GLN A 296 22.76 26.85 -56.49
CA GLN A 296 23.88 25.92 -56.67
C GLN A 296 24.67 25.69 -55.38
N ARG A 297 24.30 26.36 -54.27
CA ARG A 297 25.03 26.23 -53.02
C ARG A 297 24.87 24.84 -52.45
N SER A 298 25.93 24.34 -51.82
CA SER A 298 25.84 23.07 -51.11
C SER A 298 24.89 23.21 -49.91
N ILE A 299 24.33 22.08 -49.48
CA ILE A 299 23.45 22.02 -48.30
C ILE A 299 24.20 22.59 -47.07
N GLU A 300 25.49 22.28 -46.93
CA GLU A 300 26.32 22.78 -45.84
C GLU A 300 26.56 24.28 -45.90
N GLN A 301 26.81 24.85 -47.09
CA GLN A 301 26.94 26.30 -47.27
C GLN A 301 25.63 27.01 -46.92
N THR A 302 24.49 26.45 -47.33
CA THR A 302 23.18 27.01 -47.03
C THR A 302 22.90 26.99 -45.52
N MET A 303 23.27 25.92 -44.83
CA MET A 303 23.13 25.81 -43.37
C MET A 303 24.05 26.79 -42.63
N ALA A 304 25.26 27.03 -43.14
CA ALA A 304 26.18 28.04 -42.61
C ALA A 304 25.64 29.46 -42.79
N ASP A 305 25.10 29.79 -43.97
CA ASP A 305 24.49 31.10 -44.26
C ASP A 305 23.26 31.35 -43.38
N ILE A 306 22.42 30.34 -43.17
CA ILE A 306 21.26 30.45 -42.26
C ILE A 306 21.73 30.73 -40.84
N LYS A 307 22.75 30.03 -40.35
CA LYS A 307 23.31 30.25 -39.00
C LYS A 307 23.93 31.65 -38.87
N ALA A 308 24.72 32.08 -39.85
CA ALA A 308 25.34 33.40 -39.86
C ALA A 308 24.30 34.54 -39.93
N LYS A 309 23.24 34.37 -40.73
CA LYS A 309 22.13 35.34 -40.81
C LYS A 309 21.33 35.42 -39.52
N LYS A 310 21.11 34.28 -38.83
CA LYS A 310 20.48 34.25 -37.50
C LYS A 310 21.32 34.98 -36.44
N MET A 311 22.64 34.76 -36.43
CA MET A 311 23.56 35.45 -35.52
C MET A 311 23.56 36.96 -35.73
N LYS A 312 23.66 37.42 -36.99
CA LYS A 312 23.60 38.86 -37.31
C LYS A 312 22.27 39.52 -36.93
N LYS A 313 21.14 38.83 -37.14
CA LYS A 313 19.81 39.33 -36.74
C LYS A 313 19.72 39.51 -35.22
N ALA A 314 20.24 38.56 -34.45
CA ALA A 314 20.29 38.65 -32.99
C ALA A 314 21.21 39.78 -32.48
N GLU A 315 22.32 40.07 -33.18
CA GLU A 315 23.19 41.21 -32.85
C GLU A 315 22.55 42.55 -33.20
N THR A 316 21.75 42.61 -34.27
CA THR A 316 21.05 43.84 -34.67
C THR A 316 19.90 44.13 -33.71
N GLU A 317 19.13 43.11 -33.33
CA GLU A 317 18.08 43.22 -32.29
C GLU A 317 18.65 43.64 -30.93
N LYS A 318 19.87 43.20 -30.57
CA LYS A 318 20.55 43.68 -29.35
C LYS A 318 21.02 45.14 -29.43
N ARG A 319 21.51 45.59 -30.59
CA ARG A 319 21.91 47.01 -30.78
C ARG A 319 20.70 47.94 -30.81
N ASP A 320 19.59 47.49 -31.40
CA ASP A 320 18.35 48.27 -31.43
C ASP A 320 17.77 48.41 -30.01
N ALA A 321 17.85 47.36 -29.17
CA ALA A 321 17.46 47.42 -27.76
C ALA A 321 18.32 48.38 -26.91
N ASP A 322 19.65 48.38 -27.10
CA ASP A 322 20.57 49.29 -26.40
C ASP A 322 20.36 50.76 -26.81
N SER A 323 19.92 51.02 -28.06
CA SER A 323 19.63 52.38 -28.54
C SER A 323 18.31 52.97 -28.04
N SER A 324 17.39 52.11 -27.55
CA SER A 324 16.09 52.51 -26.99
C SER A 324 16.09 52.78 -25.48
N GLU A 325 17.18 52.48 -24.76
CA GLU A 325 17.33 52.77 -23.32
C GLU A 325 18.06 54.09 -23.02
N GLN A 326 18.45 54.88 -24.03
CA GLN A 326 19.14 56.17 -23.86
C GLN A 326 18.36 57.40 -24.35
N ILE A 327 17.02 57.34 -24.39
CA ILE A 327 16.16 58.53 -24.59
C ILE A 327 15.29 58.77 -23.35
#